data_AF-A0A396J6L4-F1
#
_entry.id   AF-A0A396J6L4-F1
#
_cell.length_a   1.000
_cell.length_b   1.000
_cell.length_c   1.000
_cell.angle_alpha   90.00
_cell.angle_beta   90.00
_cell.angle_gamma   90.00
#
_symmetry.space_group_name_H-M   'P 1'
#
loop_
_entity.id
_entity.type
_entity.pdbx_description
1 polymer ?
#
loop_
_entity_poly.entity_id
_entity_poly.type
_entity_poly.pdbx_seq_one_letter_code
_entity_poly.pdbx_strand_id
1 'polypeptide(L)'
;MLGFAKFIPPYANISDSDDILGGVNYASGASGIRQETAKHMGDNVAFGLQISHHKIIVARIAIRLGGFRNAINYLNKCLYYVNIGSNDYINNYYLPQFYPTSRIYNTEQYAEVLIKQYSPYIKVYLFQLFIYVCVICIYTKYHPVREI
;
A
#
# COMPACT_ATOMS: atom_id res chain seq x y z
N MET A 1 -3.90 8.43 17.28
CA MET A 1 -4.88 7.47 16.73
C MET A 1 -5.95 8.26 15.99
N LEU A 2 -6.33 7.89 14.76
CA LEU A 2 -7.21 8.68 13.86
C LEU A 2 -8.70 8.74 14.28
N GLY A 3 -9.03 8.49 15.55
CA GLY A 3 -10.40 8.58 16.08
C GLY A 3 -11.34 7.42 15.73
N PHE A 4 -10.85 6.33 15.13
CA PHE A 4 -11.69 5.15 14.85
C PHE A 4 -12.04 4.37 16.13
N ALA A 5 -13.32 4.05 16.31
CA ALA A 5 -13.81 3.25 17.43
C ALA A 5 -13.40 1.77 17.37
N LYS A 6 -13.04 1.28 16.18
CA LYS A 6 -12.61 -0.10 15.92
C LYS A 6 -11.45 -0.11 14.94
N PHE A 7 -10.64 -1.17 14.98
CA PHE A 7 -9.61 -1.39 13.97
C PHE A 7 -10.25 -1.65 12.61
N ILE A 8 -9.58 -1.18 11.55
CA ILE A 8 -9.96 -1.48 10.17
C ILE A 8 -9.58 -2.95 9.91
N PRO A 9 -10.53 -3.81 9.49
CA PRO A 9 -10.27 -5.23 9.33
C PRO A 9 -9.27 -5.49 8.19
N PRO A 10 -8.36 -6.48 8.35
CA PRO A 10 -7.48 -6.88 7.27
C PRO A 10 -8.26 -7.59 6.16
N TYR A 11 -7.91 -7.35 4.89
CA TYR A 11 -8.54 -7.97 3.73
C TYR A 11 -8.58 -9.50 3.84
N ALA A 12 -7.52 -10.12 4.38
CA ALA A 12 -7.39 -11.56 4.56
C ALA A 12 -8.49 -12.17 5.44
N ASN A 13 -9.15 -11.38 6.29
CA ASN A 13 -10.17 -11.85 7.22
C ASN A 13 -11.58 -11.39 6.81
N ILE A 14 -11.77 -10.81 5.62
CA ILE A 14 -13.08 -10.34 5.17
C ILE A 14 -13.97 -11.52 4.78
N SER A 15 -15.07 -11.64 5.50
CA SER A 15 -16.25 -12.45 5.20
C SER A 15 -17.33 -11.61 4.51
N ASP A 16 -18.36 -12.28 3.99
CA ASP A 16 -19.49 -11.59 3.34
C ASP A 16 -20.36 -10.80 4.33
N SER A 17 -20.29 -11.11 5.63
CA SER A 17 -20.97 -10.38 6.70
C SER A 17 -20.25 -9.12 7.17
N ASP A 18 -18.99 -8.93 6.78
CA ASP A 18 -18.21 -7.80 7.27
C ASP A 18 -18.65 -6.46 6.68
N ASP A 19 -18.53 -5.41 7.50
CA ASP A 19 -18.80 -4.05 7.07
C ASP A 19 -17.62 -3.46 6.30
N ILE A 20 -17.54 -3.81 5.02
CA ILE A 20 -16.54 -3.25 4.10
C ILE A 20 -16.70 -1.75 3.84
N LEU A 21 -17.85 -1.15 4.20
CA LEU A 21 -18.08 0.29 4.05
C LEU A 21 -17.29 1.07 5.11
N GLY A 22 -17.04 0.48 6.29
CA GLY A 22 -16.20 1.05 7.34
C GLY A 22 -14.70 1.10 7.01
N GLY A 23 -14.29 0.49 5.90
CA GLY A 23 -12.90 0.45 5.42
C GLY A 23 -12.28 -0.94 5.47
N VAL A 24 -11.16 -1.10 4.76
CA VAL A 24 -10.42 -2.37 4.65
C VAL A 24 -8.92 -2.10 4.65
N ASN A 25 -8.17 -2.90 5.40
CA ASN A 25 -6.71 -2.83 5.45
C ASN A 25 -6.09 -3.88 4.50
N TYR A 26 -5.39 -3.42 3.48
CA TYR A 26 -4.70 -4.29 2.51
C TYR A 26 -3.21 -4.46 2.81
N ALA A 27 -2.68 -3.76 3.82
CA ALA A 27 -1.25 -3.74 4.11
C ALA A 27 -0.75 -5.13 4.53
N SER A 28 0.47 -5.43 4.09
CA SER A 28 1.17 -6.67 4.42
C SER A 28 2.58 -6.35 4.90
N GLY A 29 2.98 -7.02 5.98
CA GLY A 29 4.33 -6.88 6.55
C GLY A 29 5.40 -7.20 5.52
N ALA A 30 6.51 -6.46 5.58
CA ALA A 30 7.66 -6.58 4.68
C ALA A 30 7.37 -6.38 3.16
N SER A 31 6.13 -6.07 2.77
CA SER A 31 5.78 -5.89 1.36
C SER A 31 6.46 -4.67 0.74
N GLY A 32 6.75 -4.79 -0.55
CA GLY A 32 7.28 -3.70 -1.37
C GLY A 32 6.39 -3.40 -2.58
N ILE A 33 6.81 -2.39 -3.33
CA ILE A 33 6.32 -2.06 -4.66
C ILE A 33 6.67 -3.20 -5.62
N ARG A 34 7.89 -3.74 -5.51
CA ARG A 34 8.34 -4.89 -6.30
C ARG A 34 7.86 -6.20 -5.70
N GLN A 35 7.57 -7.16 -6.57
CA GLN A 35 6.94 -8.42 -6.17
C GLN A 35 7.88 -9.32 -5.38
N GLU A 36 9.18 -9.28 -5.67
CA GLU A 36 10.20 -10.12 -5.05
C GLU A 36 10.73 -9.57 -3.71
N THR A 37 10.38 -8.34 -3.36
CA THR A 37 10.81 -7.69 -2.12
C THR A 37 10.45 -8.53 -0.89
N ALA A 38 11.44 -8.74 -0.02
CA ALA A 38 11.35 -9.51 1.22
C ALA A 38 10.92 -10.98 1.10
N LYS A 39 10.88 -11.58 -0.10
CA LYS A 39 10.52 -13.00 -0.27
C LYS A 39 11.45 -13.99 0.43
N HIS A 40 12.69 -13.60 0.73
CA HIS A 40 13.59 -14.41 1.56
C HIS A 40 13.11 -14.56 3.02
N MET A 41 12.19 -13.70 3.49
CA MET A 41 11.57 -13.78 4.81
C MET A 41 10.23 -14.54 4.83
N GLY A 42 9.82 -15.08 3.67
CA GLY A 42 8.54 -15.77 3.48
C GLY A 42 7.56 -14.99 2.60
N ASP A 43 6.29 -15.41 2.66
CA ASP A 43 5.25 -14.82 1.83
C ASP A 43 4.75 -13.48 2.34
N ASN A 44 4.37 -12.63 1.38
CA ASN A 44 3.81 -11.31 1.60
C ASN A 44 2.90 -10.94 0.44
N VAL A 45 2.03 -9.96 0.66
CA VAL A 45 1.14 -9.40 -0.37
C VAL A 45 1.81 -8.16 -0.93
N ALA A 46 2.52 -8.29 -2.05
CA ALA A 46 3.15 -7.17 -2.74
C ALA A 46 2.12 -6.10 -3.15
N PHE A 47 2.56 -4.85 -3.31
CA PHE A 47 1.67 -3.71 -3.50
C PHE A 47 0.68 -3.89 -4.67
N GLY A 48 1.14 -4.42 -5.80
CA GLY A 48 0.26 -4.71 -6.94
C GLY A 48 -0.90 -5.65 -6.61
N LEU A 49 -0.68 -6.63 -5.73
CA LEU A 49 -1.74 -7.53 -5.27
C LEU A 49 -2.68 -6.83 -4.25
N GLN A 50 -2.15 -5.94 -3.41
CA GLN A 50 -2.97 -5.09 -2.53
C GLN A 50 -3.95 -4.22 -3.36
N ILE A 51 -3.50 -3.68 -4.50
CA ILE A 51 -4.36 -2.94 -5.43
C ILE A 51 -5.44 -3.84 -6.03
N SER A 52 -5.11 -5.07 -6.41
CA SER A 52 -6.09 -6.03 -6.93
C SER A 52 -7.15 -6.38 -5.88
N HIS A 53 -6.75 -6.58 -4.62
CA HIS A 53 -7.69 -6.75 -3.51
C HIS A 53 -8.60 -5.53 -3.33
N HIS A 54 -8.05 -4.32 -3.45
CA HIS A 54 -8.85 -3.10 -3.40
C HIS A 54 -9.92 -3.06 -4.50
N LYS A 55 -9.57 -3.40 -5.74
CA LYS A 55 -10.52 -3.47 -6.86
C LYS A 55 -11.69 -4.43 -6.59
N ILE A 56 -11.41 -5.56 -5.93
CA ILE A 56 -12.44 -6.52 -5.51
C ILE A 56 -13.39 -5.88 -4.49
N ILE A 57 -12.86 -5.18 -3.49
CA ILE A 57 -13.69 -4.48 -2.48
C ILE A 57 -14.51 -3.37 -3.14
N VAL A 58 -13.96 -2.60 -4.07
CA VAL A 58 -14.71 -1.57 -4.82
C VAL A 58 -15.89 -2.19 -5.57
N ALA A 59 -15.70 -3.35 -6.21
CA ALA A 59 -16.78 -4.06 -6.87
C ALA A 59 -17.87 -4.55 -5.88
N ARG A 60 -17.47 -5.06 -4.71
CA ARG A 60 -18.41 -5.45 -3.64
C ARG A 60 -19.19 -4.25 -3.10
N ILE A 61 -18.53 -3.10 -2.90
CA ILE A 61 -19.18 -1.85 -2.51
C ILE A 61 -20.18 -1.40 -3.59
N ALA A 62 -19.83 -1.51 -4.87
CA ALA A 62 -20.74 -1.21 -5.96
C ALA A 62 -22.00 -2.08 -5.93
N ILE A 63 -21.88 -3.38 -5.68
CA ILE A 63 -23.04 -4.28 -5.52
C ILE A 63 -23.90 -3.81 -4.32
N ARG A 64 -23.28 -3.55 -3.17
CA ARG A 64 -23.97 -3.15 -1.94
C ARG A 64 -24.66 -1.79 -2.03
N LEU A 65 -24.11 -0.86 -2.80
CA LEU A 65 -24.64 0.50 -2.99
C LEU A 65 -25.48 0.65 -4.28
N GLY A 66 -25.76 -0.43 -5.00
CA GLY A 66 -26.63 -0.40 -6.19
C GLY A 66 -25.99 0.21 -7.44
N GLY A 67 -24.67 0.11 -7.59
CA GLY A 67 -23.94 0.42 -8.82
C GLY A 67 -22.65 1.24 -8.62
N PHE A 68 -21.81 1.27 -9.65
CA PHE A 68 -20.50 1.95 -9.62
C PHE A 68 -20.60 3.46 -9.38
N ARG A 69 -21.65 4.13 -9.86
CA ARG A 69 -21.85 5.57 -9.62
C ARG A 69 -21.96 5.87 -8.13
N ASN A 70 -22.73 5.07 -7.38
CA ASN A 70 -22.89 5.24 -5.93
C ASN A 70 -21.61 4.87 -5.19
N ALA A 71 -20.92 3.80 -5.62
CA ALA A 71 -19.61 3.44 -5.08
C ALA A 71 -18.57 4.55 -5.24
N ILE A 72 -18.45 5.15 -6.43
CA ILE A 72 -17.50 6.24 -6.67
C ILE A 72 -17.83 7.44 -5.76
N ASN A 73 -19.11 7.83 -5.68
CA ASN A 73 -19.55 8.91 -4.79
C ASN A 73 -19.26 8.63 -3.30
N TYR A 74 -19.32 7.36 -2.90
CA TYR A 74 -18.97 6.93 -1.55
C TYR A 74 -17.45 6.97 -1.32
N LEU A 75 -16.68 6.34 -2.20
CA LEU A 75 -15.22 6.23 -2.11
C LEU A 75 -14.53 7.59 -2.18
N ASN A 76 -15.09 8.57 -2.91
CA ASN A 76 -14.65 9.97 -2.92
C ASN A 76 -14.59 10.63 -1.54
N LYS A 77 -15.26 10.06 -0.53
CA LYS A 77 -15.26 10.56 0.86
C LYS A 77 -14.28 9.78 1.75
N CYS A 78 -13.69 8.70 1.25
CA CYS A 78 -12.77 7.86 2.02
C CYS A 78 -11.37 8.48 2.07
N LEU A 79 -10.70 8.27 3.19
CA LEU A 79 -9.28 8.55 3.33
C LEU A 79 -8.47 7.34 2.87
N TYR A 80 -7.52 7.57 1.98
CA TYR A 80 -6.56 6.56 1.54
C TYR A 80 -5.19 6.85 2.12
N TYR A 81 -4.62 5.88 2.83
CA TYR A 81 -3.29 5.96 3.42
C TYR A 81 -2.43 4.84 2.87
N VAL A 82 -1.29 5.20 2.26
CA VAL A 82 -0.35 4.25 1.64
C VAL A 82 1.04 4.54 2.19
N ASN A 83 1.68 3.50 2.73
CA ASN A 83 3.07 3.53 3.15
C ASN A 83 3.77 2.29 2.56
N ILE A 84 4.58 2.50 1.53
CA ILE A 84 5.25 1.44 0.76
C ILE A 84 6.56 1.99 0.18
N GLY A 85 7.52 1.12 -0.14
CA GLY A 85 8.79 1.50 -0.78
C GLY A 85 10.02 1.31 0.10
N SER A 86 9.90 1.47 1.42
CA SER A 86 11.04 1.31 2.34
C SER A 86 11.62 -0.11 2.30
N ASN A 87 10.76 -1.12 2.27
CA ASN A 87 11.16 -2.53 2.14
C ASN A 87 11.87 -2.83 0.82
N ASP A 88 11.56 -2.11 -0.27
CA ASP A 88 12.26 -2.29 -1.54
C ASP A 88 13.74 -1.88 -1.43
N TYR A 89 14.10 -1.05 -0.46
CA TYR A 89 15.49 -0.76 -0.13
C TYR A 89 16.06 -1.75 0.90
N ILE A 90 15.47 -1.82 2.10
CA ILE A 90 16.07 -2.56 3.23
C ILE A 90 15.96 -4.09 3.07
N ASN A 91 14.93 -4.57 2.38
CA ASN A 91 14.63 -6.00 2.21
C ASN A 91 14.77 -6.44 0.73
N ASN A 92 15.46 -5.65 -0.10
CA ASN A 92 15.78 -5.97 -1.49
C ASN A 92 17.09 -5.30 -1.95
N TYR A 93 17.11 -3.99 -2.19
CA TYR A 93 18.27 -3.28 -2.76
C TYR A 93 19.57 -3.49 -1.97
N TYR A 94 19.53 -3.29 -0.64
CA TYR A 94 20.68 -3.41 0.25
C TYR A 94 20.96 -4.84 0.72
N LEU A 95 20.32 -5.86 0.11
CA LEU A 95 20.52 -7.28 0.42
C LEU A 95 21.11 -8.05 -0.78
N PRO A 96 22.37 -7.78 -1.18
CA PRO A 96 22.99 -8.38 -2.35
C PRO A 96 23.20 -9.90 -2.25
N GLN A 97 23.08 -10.48 -1.06
CA GLN A 97 23.13 -11.93 -0.85
C GLN A 97 21.86 -12.64 -1.31
N PHE A 98 20.73 -11.92 -1.39
CA PHE A 98 19.43 -12.48 -1.81
C PHE A 98 18.95 -11.90 -3.14
N TYR A 99 19.35 -10.66 -3.48
CA TYR A 99 18.84 -9.94 -4.65
C TYR A 99 19.97 -9.32 -5.47
N PRO A 100 19.92 -9.37 -6.81
CA PRO A 100 20.93 -8.75 -7.67
C PRO A 100 20.73 -7.22 -7.82
N THR A 101 19.70 -6.64 -7.22
CA THR A 101 19.20 -5.29 -7.52
C THR A 101 20.27 -4.20 -7.43
N SER A 102 21.08 -4.16 -6.37
CA SER A 102 22.17 -3.17 -6.22
C SER A 102 23.35 -3.40 -7.17
N ARG A 103 23.45 -4.56 -7.82
CA ARG A 103 24.42 -4.82 -8.90
C ARG A 103 23.90 -4.38 -10.27
N ILE A 104 22.58 -4.22 -10.41
CA ILE A 104 21.91 -3.84 -11.66
C ILE A 104 21.68 -2.32 -11.71
N TYR A 105 21.32 -1.71 -10.58
CA TYR A 105 20.94 -0.31 -10.48
C TYR A 105 21.78 0.41 -9.42
N ASN A 106 22.18 1.64 -9.70
CA ASN A 106 22.52 2.58 -8.63
C ASN A 106 21.23 3.06 -7.89
N THR A 107 21.40 3.86 -6.84
CA THR A 107 20.29 4.28 -5.97
C THR A 107 19.26 5.13 -6.70
N GLU A 108 19.70 5.99 -7.62
CA GLU A 108 18.84 6.88 -8.40
C GLU A 108 18.04 6.11 -9.44
N GLN A 109 18.71 5.24 -10.21
CA GLN A 109 18.06 4.35 -11.18
C GLN A 109 17.03 3.44 -10.50
N TYR A 110 17.34 2.95 -9.30
CA TYR A 110 16.40 2.12 -8.57
C TYR A 110 15.17 2.92 -8.11
N ALA A 111 15.35 4.16 -7.64
CA ALA A 111 14.23 5.04 -7.33
C ALA A 111 13.34 5.29 -8.56
N GLU A 112 13.93 5.51 -9.74
CA GLU A 112 13.19 5.66 -10.99
C GLU A 112 12.36 4.42 -11.34
N VAL A 113 12.94 3.22 -11.19
CA VAL A 113 12.23 1.95 -11.41
C VAL A 113 11.05 1.81 -10.45
N LEU A 114 11.25 2.12 -9.16
CA LEU A 114 10.19 2.09 -8.15
C LEU A 114 9.08 3.09 -8.47
N ILE A 115 9.41 4.33 -8.84
CA ILE A 115 8.44 5.36 -9.23
C ILE A 115 7.65 4.91 -10.47
N LYS A 116 8.34 4.37 -11.48
CA LYS A 116 7.70 3.88 -12.71
C LYS A 116 6.70 2.76 -12.42
N GLN A 117 7.02 1.85 -11.50
CA GLN A 117 6.12 0.77 -11.11
C GLN A 117 5.01 1.22 -10.15
N TYR A 118 5.29 2.19 -9.27
CA TYR A 118 4.33 2.73 -8.30
C TYR A 118 3.27 3.64 -8.94
N SER A 119 3.66 4.42 -9.95
CA SER A 119 2.81 5.46 -10.55
C SER A 119 1.46 4.94 -11.08
N PRO A 120 1.40 3.80 -11.81
CA PRO A 120 0.12 3.24 -12.24
C PRO A 120 -0.81 2.85 -11.08
N TYR A 121 -0.26 2.38 -9.96
CA TYR A 121 -1.05 1.96 -8.81
C TYR A 121 -1.71 3.15 -8.09
N ILE A 122 -0.98 4.26 -7.93
CA ILE A 122 -1.56 5.47 -7.32
C ILE A 122 -2.60 6.14 -8.22
N LYS A 123 -2.42 6.04 -9.53
CA LYS A 123 -3.48 6.44 -10.46
C LYS A 123 -4.78 5.66 -10.24
N VAL A 124 -4.75 4.39 -9.85
CA VAL A 124 -5.99 3.64 -9.55
C VAL A 124 -6.77 4.30 -8.41
N TYR A 125 -6.09 4.74 -7.35
CA TYR A 125 -6.72 5.49 -6.27
C TYR A 125 -7.21 6.87 -6.74
N LEU A 126 -6.42 7.60 -7.50
CA LEU A 126 -6.77 8.94 -8.02
C LEU A 126 -7.89 8.93 -9.06
N PHE A 127 -8.02 7.90 -9.90
CA PHE A 127 -9.14 7.78 -10.83
C PHE A 127 -10.45 7.41 -10.11
N GLN A 128 -10.36 6.86 -8.90
CA GLN A 128 -11.50 6.62 -8.02
C GLN A 128 -11.77 7.81 -7.07
N LEU A 129 -10.86 8.79 -7.05
CA LEU A 129 -10.84 9.95 -6.17
C LEU A 129 -10.42 11.21 -6.93
N PHE A 130 -11.37 12.00 -7.43
CA PHE A 130 -11.06 13.40 -7.71
C PHE A 130 -10.87 14.11 -6.36
N ILE A 131 -9.67 14.04 -5.76
CA ILE A 131 -9.05 14.98 -4.78
C ILE A 131 -7.72 14.39 -4.24
N TYR A 132 -6.72 15.29 -4.15
CA TYR A 132 -5.36 15.21 -3.62
C TYR A 132 -4.98 14.04 -2.68
N VAL A 133 -3.98 13.25 -3.10
CA VAL A 133 -3.21 12.39 -2.19
C VAL A 133 -2.25 13.28 -1.40
N CYS A 134 -2.50 13.42 -0.10
CA CYS A 134 -1.50 13.95 0.84
C CYS A 134 -0.44 12.86 1.05
N VAL A 135 0.70 13.00 0.38
CA VAL A 135 1.91 12.24 0.72
C VAL A 135 2.42 12.81 2.04
N ILE A 136 2.04 12.21 3.17
CA ILE A 136 2.68 12.52 4.45
C ILE A 136 4.06 11.86 4.42
N CYS A 137 5.07 12.60 3.97
CA CYS A 137 6.46 12.31 4.30
C CYS A 137 6.64 12.51 5.81
N ILE A 138 6.57 11.43 6.59
CA ILE A 138 7.06 11.47 7.97
C ILE A 138 8.59 11.48 7.89
N TYR A 139 9.18 12.68 7.93
CA TYR A 139 10.57 12.84 8.33
C TYR A 139 10.68 12.37 9.78
N THR A 140 11.20 11.16 10.01
CA THR A 140 11.64 10.77 11.36
C THR A 140 12.84 11.64 11.71
N LYS A 141 12.58 12.65 12.54
CA LYS A 141 13.59 13.45 13.23
C LYS A 141 14.46 12.48 14.03
N TYR A 142 15.72 12.35 13.62
CA TYR A 142 16.78 11.69 14.39
C TYR A 142 16.77 12.25 15.82
N HIS A 143 16.50 11.39 16.81
CA HIS A 143 16.87 11.65 18.19
C HIS A 143 18.13 10.84 18.50
N PRO A 144 19.17 11.45 19.09
CA PRO A 144 20.43 10.77 19.37
C PRO A 144 20.21 9.74 20.48
N VAL A 145 20.76 8.56 20.26
CA VAL A 145 20.90 7.50 21.27
C VAL A 145 21.71 8.09 22.42
N ARG A 146 21.16 8.07 23.65
CA ARG A 146 21.97 8.29 24.85
C ARG A 146 22.74 6.99 25.11
N GLU A 147 24.06 7.08 25.01
CA GLU A 147 24.97 6.09 25.57
C GLU A 147 24.91 6.16 27.10
N ILE A 148 25.10 4.99 27.72
CA ILE A 148 25.53 4.85 29.11
C ILE A 148 27.01 5.23 29.16
#